data_AF-A0A966UYN6-F1
#
_entry.id   AF-A0A966UYN6-F1
#
_cell.length_a   1.000
_cell.length_b   1.000
_cell.length_c   1.000
_cell.angle_alpha   90.00
_cell.angle_beta   90.00
_cell.angle_gamma   90.00
#
_symmetry.space_group_name_H-M   'P 1'
#
loop_
_entity.id
_entity.type
_entity.pdbx_description
1 polymer ?
#
loop_
_entity_poly.entity_id
_entity_poly.type
_entity_poly.pdbx_seq_one_letter_code
_entity_poly.pdbx_strand_id
1 'polypeptide(L)' 'MTATLPSKSVPPRVASDNREQLLESVRQHEGLAQQAASQGDLAEAARAILAALDAERRMAAQGPQVLQLIKPRS' A
#
# COMPACT_ATOMS: atom_id res chain seq x y z
N MET A 1 -33.00 21.20 -1.52
CA MET A 1 -32.49 20.12 -0.65
C MET A 1 -31.07 19.79 -1.09
N THR A 2 -30.07 20.23 -0.35
CA THR A 2 -28.64 20.10 -0.71
C THR A 2 -28.05 18.90 0.01
N ALA A 3 -27.78 17.82 -0.73
CA ALA A 3 -27.13 16.63 -0.21
C ALA A 3 -25.61 16.85 -0.16
N THR A 4 -25.08 17.10 1.04
CA THR A 4 -23.64 17.15 1.29
C THR A 4 -23.09 15.73 1.37
N LEU A 5 -22.25 15.33 0.42
CA LEU A 5 -21.52 14.05 0.45
C LEU A 5 -20.40 14.12 1.50
N PRO A 6 -20.21 13.11 2.37
CA PRO A 6 -19.10 13.07 3.31
C PRO A 6 -17.81 12.72 2.56
N SER A 7 -16.97 13.73 2.30
CA SER A 7 -15.58 13.52 1.92
C SER A 7 -14.88 12.86 3.11
N LYS A 8 -14.61 11.56 3.00
CA LYS A 8 -13.88 10.79 4.02
C LYS A 8 -12.39 11.15 3.92
N SER A 9 -12.04 12.35 4.33
CA SER A 9 -10.65 12.75 4.52
C SER A 9 -10.06 11.87 5.61
N VAL A 10 -9.20 10.92 5.25
CA VAL A 10 -8.40 10.18 6.23
C VAL A 10 -7.57 11.24 6.97
N PRO A 11 -7.69 11.34 8.30
CA PRO A 11 -6.93 12.34 9.05
C PRO A 11 -5.44 12.08 8.85
N PRO A 12 -4.60 13.14 8.73
CA PRO A 12 -3.19 13.02 8.37
C PRO A 12 -2.41 12.07 9.28
N ARG A 13 -2.82 11.96 10.55
CA ARG A 13 -2.25 11.03 11.52
C ARG A 13 -2.45 9.55 11.16
N VAL A 14 -3.64 9.17 10.69
CA VAL A 14 -3.94 7.79 10.27
C VAL A 14 -3.22 7.45 8.96
N ALA A 15 -3.02 8.43 8.08
CA ALA A 15 -2.21 8.24 6.87
C ALA A 15 -0.72 8.01 7.22
N SER A 16 -0.18 8.78 8.18
CA SER A 16 1.19 8.58 8.69
C SER A 16 1.35 7.22 9.40
N ASP A 17 0.41 6.85 10.28
CA ASP A 17 0.43 5.57 10.99
C ASP A 17 0.38 4.38 10.00
N ASN A 18 -0.45 4.46 8.95
CA ASN A 18 -0.51 3.45 7.90
C ASN A 18 0.78 3.38 7.06
N ARG A 19 1.43 4.53 6.82
CA ARG A 19 2.69 4.58 6.09
C ARG A 19 3.82 3.89 6.87
N GLU A 20 3.90 4.14 8.18
CA GLU A 20 4.87 3.49 9.07
C GLU A 20 4.67 1.98 9.13
N GLN A 21 3.40 1.53 9.22
CA GLN A 21 3.06 0.10 9.17
C GLN A 21 3.47 -0.56 7.84
N LEU A 22 3.26 0.12 6.71
CA LEU A 22 3.69 -0.37 5.41
C LEU A 22 5.22 -0.47 5.31
N LEU A 23 5.94 0.52 5.84
CA LEU A 23 7.41 0.51 5.92
C LEU A 23 7.94 -0.67 6.74
N GLU A 24 7.33 -0.94 7.89
CA GLU A 24 7.69 -2.07 8.73
C GLU A 24 7.41 -3.42 8.03
N SER A 25 6.26 -3.53 7.36
CA SER A 25 5.92 -4.72 6.55
C SER A 25 6.92 -4.95 5.41
N VAL A 26 7.37 -3.90 4.71
CA VAL A 26 8.43 -4.01 3.68
C VAL A 26 9.69 -4.62 4.27
N ARG A 27 10.20 -4.08 5.39
CA ARG A 27 11.42 -4.57 6.03
C ARG A 27 11.32 -6.03 6.45
N GLN A 28 10.17 -6.44 6.97
CA GLN A 28 9.93 -7.82 7.37
C GLN A 28 9.94 -8.76 6.16
N HIS A 29 9.27 -8.38 5.07
CA HIS A 29 9.24 -9.18 3.84
C HIS A 29 10.62 -9.26 3.18
N GLU A 30 11.41 -8.19 3.18
CA GLU A 30 12.80 -8.21 2.69
C GLU A 30 13.69 -9.14 3.52
N GLY A 31 13.56 -9.11 4.86
CA GLY A 31 14.30 -10.01 5.75
C GLY A 31 13.94 -11.48 5.49
N LEU A 32 12.65 -11.79 5.33
CA LEU A 32 12.17 -13.13 4.97
C LEU A 32 12.69 -13.58 3.60
N ALA A 33 12.71 -12.67 2.62
CA ALA A 33 13.24 -12.96 1.29
C ALA A 33 14.73 -13.31 1.35
N GLN A 34 15.53 -12.55 2.09
CA GLN A 34 16.97 -12.82 2.28
C GLN A 34 17.20 -14.16 2.98
N GLN A 35 16.44 -14.43 4.04
CA GLN A 35 16.54 -15.70 4.77
C GLN A 35 16.18 -16.89 3.88
N ALA A 36 15.04 -16.85 3.19
CA ALA A 36 14.61 -17.92 2.29
C ALA A 36 15.61 -18.14 1.14
N ALA A 37 16.13 -17.06 0.55
CA ALA A 37 17.15 -17.14 -0.50
C ALA A 37 18.45 -17.80 0.01
N SER A 38 18.91 -17.45 1.22
CA SER A 38 20.10 -18.07 1.83
C SER A 38 19.93 -19.56 2.11
N GLN A 39 18.69 -20.02 2.30
CA GLN A 39 18.35 -21.43 2.49
C GLN A 39 18.12 -22.18 1.17
N GLY A 40 18.16 -21.46 0.03
CA GLY A 40 17.87 -22.02 -1.29
C GLY A 40 16.38 -22.18 -1.61
N ASP A 41 15.48 -21.72 -0.74
CA ASP A 41 14.04 -21.70 -1.01
C ASP A 41 13.68 -20.46 -1.85
N LEU A 42 13.94 -20.57 -3.15
CA LEU A 42 13.68 -19.50 -4.11
C LEU A 42 12.18 -19.20 -4.26
N ALA A 43 11.30 -20.18 -4.01
CA ALA A 43 9.87 -19.99 -4.14
C ALA A 43 9.34 -19.11 -3.00
N GLU A 44 9.77 -19.36 -1.77
CA GLU A 44 9.43 -18.50 -0.62
C GLU A 44 10.09 -17.12 -0.74
N ALA A 45 11.35 -17.05 -1.19
CA ALA A 45 12.01 -15.78 -1.45
C ALA A 45 11.23 -14.92 -2.47
N ALA A 46 10.78 -15.52 -3.58
CA ALA A 46 9.99 -14.83 -4.59
C ALA A 46 8.65 -14.32 -4.03
N ARG A 47 7.96 -15.14 -3.22
CA ARG A 47 6.70 -14.72 -2.56
C ARG A 47 6.93 -13.53 -1.64
N ALA A 48 7.98 -13.58 -0.82
CA ALA A 48 8.32 -12.50 0.09
C ALA A 48 8.70 -11.20 -0.65
N ILE A 49 9.46 -11.28 -1.75
CA ILE A 49 9.78 -10.12 -2.60
C ILE A 49 8.50 -9.48 -3.16
N LEU A 50 7.57 -10.28 -3.71
CA LEU A 50 6.32 -9.75 -4.24
C LEU A 50 5.47 -9.06 -3.17
N ALA A 51 5.47 -9.59 -1.94
CA ALA A 51 4.79 -8.98 -0.81
C ALA A 51 5.40 -7.62 -0.42
N ALA A 52 6.74 -7.52 -0.38
CA ALA A 52 7.44 -6.25 -0.14
C ALA A 52 7.08 -5.21 -1.22
N LEU A 53 7.15 -5.58 -2.49
CA LEU A 53 6.82 -4.69 -3.62
C LEU A 53 5.36 -4.22 -3.59
N ASP A 54 4.41 -5.06 -3.15
CA ASP A 54 3.02 -4.63 -3.01
C ASP A 54 2.84 -3.62 -1.87
N ALA A 55 3.55 -3.80 -0.75
CA ALA A 55 3.54 -2.83 0.36
C ALA A 55 4.16 -1.49 -0.07
N GLU A 56 5.26 -1.50 -0.84
CA GLU A 56 5.83 -0.29 -1.45
C GLU A 56 4.85 0.41 -2.40
N ARG A 57 4.21 -0.36 -3.28
CA ARG A 57 3.19 0.15 -4.21
C ARG A 57 2.05 0.83 -3.47
N ARG A 58 1.57 0.24 -2.37
CA ARG A 58 0.51 0.82 -1.53
C ARG A 58 0.99 2.08 -0.82
N MET A 59 2.23 2.11 -0.36
CA MET A 59 2.84 3.30 0.24
C MET A 59 2.96 4.46 -0.77
N ALA A 60 3.29 4.15 -2.03
CA ALA A 60 3.34 5.13 -3.12
C ALA A 60 1.94 5.57 -3.60
N ALA A 61 0.96 4.67 -3.55
CA ALA A 61 -0.42 4.92 -3.95
C ALA A 61 -1.21 5.79 -2.94
N GLN A 62 -0.65 6.12 -1.77
CA GLN A 62 -1.21 7.09 -0.82
C GLN A 62 -1.13 8.56 -1.30
N GLY A 63 -1.03 8.80 -2.60
CA GLY A 63 -1.20 10.13 -3.21
C GLY A 63 -2.69 10.53 -3.31
N PRO A 64 -2.99 11.80 -3.62
CA PRO A 64 -4.37 12.26 -3.76
C PRO A 64 -5.10 11.42 -4.81
N GLN A 65 -6.10 10.67 -4.38
CA GLN A 65 -6.95 9.88 -5.27
C GLN A 65 -7.79 10.85 -6.12
N VAL A 66 -7.36 11.07 -7.36
CA VAL A 66 -8.13 11.85 -8.34
C VAL A 66 -9.34 11.01 -8.73
N LEU A 67 -10.47 11.21 -8.02
CA LEU A 67 -11.77 10.72 -8.44
C LEU A 67 -12.06 11.31 -9.82
N GLN A 68 -11.84 10.52 -10.87
CA GLN A 68 -12.37 10.83 -12.20
C GLN A 68 -13.89 10.73 -12.09
N LEU A 69 -14.54 11.85 -11.74
CA LEU A 69 -15.97 12.03 -11.87
C LEU A 69 -16.31 11.74 -13.32
N ILE A 70 -16.86 10.56 -13.60
CA ILE A 70 -17.39 10.24 -14.93
C ILE A 70 -18.51 11.25 -15.16
N LYS A 71 -18.27 12.23 -16.04
CA LYS A 71 -19.30 13.17 -16.46
C LYS A 71 -20.38 12.35 -17.20
N PRO A 72 -21.64 12.35 -16.74
CA PRO A 72 -22.71 11.69 -17.48
C PRO A 72 -22.87 12.38 -18.83
N ARG A 73 -22.90 11.58 -19.90
CA ARG A 73 -23.21 12.06 -21.24
C ARG A 73 -24.73 12.25 -21.30
N SER A 74 -25.19 13.50 -21.21
CA SER A 74 -26.48 13.91 -21.78
C SER A 74 -26.41 13.83 -23.29
#